data_AF-A0A3M1FDS5-F1
#
_entry.id   AF-A0A3M1FDS5-F1
#
_cell.length_a   1.000
_cell.length_b   1.000
_cell.length_c   1.000
_cell.angle_alpha   90.00
_cell.angle_beta   90.00
_cell.angle_gamma   90.00
#
_symmetry.space_group_name_H-M   'P 1'
#
loop_
_entity.id
_entity.type
_entity.pdbx_description
1 polymer ?
#
loop_
_entity_poly.entity_id
_entity_poly.type
_entity_poly.pdbx_seq_one_letter_code
_entity_poly.pdbx_strand_id
1 'polypeptide(L)' 'SVREVVALAEKILGERIEILQRPERIRAVERMHLLAGIERIRAAIGWEPEIPFEQGLRELLRP' A
#
# COMPACT_ATOMS: atom_id res chain seq x y z
N SER A 1 6.79 -0.43 1.52
CA SER A 1 6.74 -1.03 2.88
C SER A 1 5.50 -0.53 3.62
N VAL A 2 5.06 -1.20 4.69
CA VAL A 2 3.89 -0.74 5.48
C VAL A 2 4.13 0.62 6.13
N ARG A 3 5.36 0.92 6.57
CA ARG A 3 5.70 2.23 7.16
C ARG A 3 5.55 3.37 6.16
N GLU A 4 5.94 3.17 4.90
CA GLU A 4 5.78 4.19 3.85
C GLU A 4 4.31 4.47 3.56
N VAL A 5 3.43 3.45 3.63
CA VAL A 5 1.99 3.65 3.48
C VAL A 5 1.43 4.52 4.62
N VAL A 6 1.84 4.27 5.87
CA VAL A 6 1.42 5.11 7.01
C VAL A 6 1.92 6.55 6.83
N ALA A 7 3.18 6.76 6.48
CA ALA A 7 3.73 8.10 6.26
C ALA A 7 3.00 8.86 5.13
N LEU A 8 2.60 8.15 4.07
CA LEU A 8 1.81 8.73 3.00
C LEU A 8 0.39 9.09 3.45
N ALA A 9 -0.23 8.25 4.28
CA ALA A 9 -1.52 8.54 4.88
C ALA A 9 -1.47 9.76 5.82
N GLU A 10 -0.44 9.86 6.68
CA GLU A 10 -0.20 11.05 7.54
C GLU A 10 -0.12 12.33 6.70
N LYS A 11 0.66 12.30 5.61
CA LYS A 11 0.78 13.43 4.66
C LYS A 11 -0.56 13.78 4.02
N ILE A 12 -1.37 12.80 3.63
CA ILE A 12 -2.67 13.02 2.98
C ILE A 12 -3.69 13.61 3.95
N LEU A 13 -3.76 13.09 5.17
CA LEU A 13 -4.69 13.52 6.20
C LEU A 13 -4.27 14.84 6.86
N GLY A 14 -2.97 15.16 6.84
CA GLY A 14 -2.42 16.34 7.53
C GLY A 14 -2.29 16.13 9.04
N GLU A 15 -2.29 14.88 9.49
CA GLU A 15 -2.29 14.50 10.91
C GLU A 15 -1.27 13.38 11.17
N ARG A 16 -0.78 13.30 12.42
CA ARG A 16 0.15 12.24 12.83
C ARG A 16 -0.62 10.98 13.24
N ILE A 17 -0.16 9.81 12.78
CA ILE A 17 -0.74 8.51 13.11
C ILE A 17 0.18 7.80 14.11
N GLU A 18 -0.35 7.47 15.28
CA GLU A 18 0.36 6.63 16.24
C GLU A 18 0.28 5.15 15.85
N ILE A 19 1.43 4.49 15.72
CA ILE A 19 1.50 3.06 15.39
C ILE A 19 1.63 2.25 16.69
N LEU A 20 0.58 1.51 17.03
CA LEU A 20 0.56 0.57 18.16
C LEU A 20 0.61 -0.87 17.64
N GLN A 21 1.58 -1.66 18.13
CA GLN A 21 1.68 -3.08 17.82
C GLN A 21 0.98 -3.90 18.89
N ARG A 22 0.13 -4.83 18.46
CA ARG A 22 -0.63 -5.73 19.33
C ARG A 22 -0.26 -7.18 18.98
N PRO A 23 0.28 -7.98 19.92
CA PRO A 23 0.73 -9.34 19.65
C PRO A 23 -0.34 -10.21 18.97
N GLU A 24 -1.60 -10.05 19.36
CA GLU A 24 -2.76 -10.76 18.81
C GLU A 24 -3.06 -10.40 17.34
N ARG A 25 -2.49 -9.32 16.81
CA ARG A 25 -2.60 -8.90 15.41
C ARG A 25 -1.37 -9.21 14.57
N ILE A 26 -0.33 -9.79 15.18
CA ILE A 26 0.87 -10.22 14.48
C ILE A 26 0.63 -11.63 13.94
N ARG A 27 0.84 -11.82 12.64
CA ARG A 27 0.74 -13.14 12.02
C ARG A 27 1.89 -14.02 12.48
N ALA A 28 1.62 -15.30 12.69
CA ALA A 28 2.65 -16.28 13.07
C ALA A 28 3.72 -16.46 11.98
N VAL A 29 3.36 -16.25 10.70
CA VAL A 29 4.27 -16.30 9.56
C VAL A 29 3.96 -15.12 8.64
N GLU A 30 5.00 -14.43 8.18
CA GLU A 30 4.87 -13.28 7.29
C GLU A 30 5.91 -13.35 6.16
N ARG A 31 5.53 -12.92 4.95
CA ARG A 31 6.46 -12.75 3.83
C ARG A 31 6.88 -11.30 3.77
N MET A 32 8.15 -11.03 4.06
CA MET A 32 8.68 -9.65 4.09
C MET A 32 8.53 -8.90 2.76
N HIS A 33 8.56 -9.64 1.64
CA HIS A 33 8.39 -9.09 0.31
C HIS A 33 7.43 -9.96 -0.50
N LEU A 34 6.45 -9.32 -1.13
CA LEU A 34 5.52 -9.95 -2.05
C LEU A 34 5.26 -8.98 -3.21
N LEU A 35 5.98 -9.18 -4.31
CA LEU A 35 5.93 -8.33 -5.49
C LEU A 35 5.65 -9.21 -6.71
N ALA A 36 4.61 -8.88 -7.46
CA ALA A 36 4.26 -9.61 -8.68
C ALA A 36 5.01 -9.01 -9.86
N GLY A 37 5.65 -9.88 -10.67
CA GLY A 37 6.06 -9.51 -12.02
C GLY A 37 4.83 -9.39 -12.92
N ILE A 38 4.73 -8.29 -13.66
CA ILE A 38 3.56 -7.95 -14.51
C ILE A 38 3.87 -8.02 -16.01
N GLU A 39 5.03 -8.57 -16.37
CA GLU A 39 5.53 -8.64 -17.74
C GLU A 39 4.61 -9.50 -18.62
N ARG A 40 4.10 -10.60 -18.06
CA ARG A 40 3.22 -11.53 -18.80
C ARG A 40 1.88 -10.91 -19.15
N ILE A 41 1.22 -10.24 -18.21
CA ILE A 41 -0.08 -9.61 -18.45
C ILE A 41 0.06 -8.40 -19.37
N ARG A 42 1.15 -7.64 -19.23
CA ARG A 42 1.53 -6.57 -20.14
C ARG A 42 1.71 -7.08 -21.57
N ALA A 43 2.46 -8.16 -21.76
CA ALA A 43 2.66 -8.74 -23.09
C ALA A 43 1.37 -9.34 -23.69
N ALA A 44 0.51 -9.95 -22.87
CA ALA A 44 -0.68 -10.64 -23.34
C ALA A 44 -1.81 -9.70 -23.76
N ILE A 45 -2.02 -8.60 -23.03
CA ILE A 45 -3.19 -7.70 -23.23
C ILE A 45 -2.84 -6.21 -23.17
N GLY A 46 -1.55 -5.85 -23.09
CA GLY A 46 -1.13 -4.45 -22.98
C GLY A 46 -1.46 -3.81 -21.63
N TRP A 47 -1.73 -4.61 -20.59
CA TRP A 47 -2.13 -4.05 -19.30
C TRP A 47 -0.98 -3.31 -18.62
N GLU A 48 -1.32 -2.15 -18.06
CA GLU A 48 -0.44 -1.24 -17.33
C GLU A 48 -1.18 -0.68 -16.11
N PRO A 49 -0.48 -0.37 -15.00
CA PRO A 49 -1.07 0.40 -13.92
C PRO A 49 -1.24 1.87 -14.36
N GLU A 50 -2.48 2.33 -14.44
CA GLU A 50 -2.79 3.72 -14.82
C GLU A 50 -2.86 4.66 -13.62
N ILE A 51 -3.18 4.12 -12.44
CA ILE A 51 -3.40 4.90 -11.22
C ILE A 51 -2.19 4.77 -10.29
N PRO A 52 -1.49 5.88 -9.97
CA PRO A 52 -0.45 5.88 -8.96
C PRO A 52 -1.00 5.55 -7.57
N PHE A 53 -0.20 4.87 -6.75
CA PHE A 53 -0.62 4.46 -5.40
C PHE A 53 -1.08 5.64 -4.52
N GLU A 54 -0.35 6.77 -4.54
CA GLU A 54 -0.73 7.97 -3.77
C GLU A 54 -2.11 8.52 -4.20
N GLN A 55 -2.44 8.45 -5.49
CA GLN A 55 -3.74 8.90 -5.98
C GLN A 55 -4.85 8.02 -5.42
N GLY A 56 -4.74 6.69 -5.56
CA GLY A 56 -5.74 5.77 -5.04
C GLY A 56 -5.91 5.87 -3.52
N LEU A 57 -4.81 6.05 -2.78
CA LEU A 57 -4.86 6.24 -1.33
C LEU A 57 -5.55 7.57 -0.96
N ARG A 58 -5.29 8.65 -1.70
CA ARG A 58 -5.96 9.93 -1.48
C ARG A 58 -7.45 9.84 -1.74
N GLU A 59 -7.87 9.11 -2.78
CA GLU A 59 -9.28 8.86 -3.09
C GLU A 59 -9.97 8.06 -1.98
N LEU A 60 -9.32 7.01 -1.47
CA LEU A 60 -9.85 6.19 -0.38
C LEU A 60 -10.06 6.97 0.92
N LEU A 61 -9.17 7.92 1.23
CA LEU A 61 -9.19 8.71 2.46
C LEU A 61 -10.04 9.99 2.38
N ARG A 62 -10.75 10.22 1.26
CA ARG A 62 -11.67 11.36 1.18
C ARG A 62 -12.85 11.14 2.15
N PRO A 63 -13.31 12.19 2.86
CA PRO A 63 -14.50 12.12 3.68
C PRO A 63 -15.79 11.96 2.86
#